data_AF-A0A3L9ZZF7-F1
#
_entry.id   AF-A0A3L9ZZF7-F1
#
_cell.length_a   1.000
_cell.length_b   1.000
_cell.length_c   1.000
_cell.angle_alpha   90.00
_cell.angle_beta   90.00
_cell.angle_gamma   90.00
#
_symmetry.space_group_name_H-M   'P 1'
#
loop_
_entity.id
_entity.type
_entity.pdbx_description
1 polymer ?
#
loop_
_entity_poly.entity_id
_entity_poly.type
_entity_poly.pdbx_seq_one_letter_code
_entity_poly.pdbx_strand_id
1 'polypeptide(L)' 'MTTITLKINENTKKGKAFLEMARVFFENSTEIILIEEEDNSHYNPDFVAKIKKASAEKGREMINAENLWESIE' A
#
# COMPACT_ATOMS: atom_id res chain seq x y z
N MET A 1 -4.16 12.19 -26.03
CA MET A 1 -4.19 11.36 -24.80
C MET A 1 -5.24 11.96 -23.88
N THR A 2 -6.17 11.15 -23.39
CA THR A 2 -7.26 11.58 -22.50
C THR A 2 -7.17 10.74 -21.23
N THR A 3 -7.27 11.37 -20.07
CA THR A 3 -7.10 10.71 -18.77
C THR A 3 -8.43 10.59 -18.06
N ILE A 4 -8.74 9.39 -17.56
CA ILE A 4 -9.90 9.12 -16.72
C ILE A 4 -9.38 8.60 -15.38
N THR A 5 -9.77 9.24 -14.28
CA THR A 5 -9.43 8.80 -12.92
C THR A 5 -10.59 8.00 -12.35
N LEU A 6 -10.34 6.76 -11.94
CA LEU A 6 -11.33 5.86 -11.35
C LEU A 6 -10.92 5.50 -9.93
N LYS A 7 -11.81 5.69 -8.95
CA LYS A 7 -11.62 5.19 -7.58
C LYS A 7 -12.31 3.85 -7.43
N ILE A 8 -11.52 2.79 -7.27
CA ILE A 8 -12.01 1.42 -7.18
C ILE A 8 -11.68 0.87 -5.80
N ASN A 9 -12.68 0.32 -5.12
CA ASN A 9 -12.43 -0.44 -3.90
C ASN A 9 -12.16 -1.91 -4.25
N GLU A 10 -10.88 -2.29 -4.25
CA GLU A 10 -10.40 -3.65 -4.54
C GLU A 10 -10.90 -4.71 -3.56
N ASN A 11 -11.42 -4.33 -2.39
CA ASN A 11 -11.95 -5.28 -1.41
C ASN A 11 -13.40 -5.71 -1.73
N THR A 12 -14.04 -5.11 -2.73
CA THR A 12 -15.41 -5.44 -3.14
C THR A 12 -15.42 -6.41 -4.33
N LYS A 13 -16.45 -7.26 -4.42
CA LYS A 13 -16.64 -8.18 -5.57
C LYS A 13 -16.59 -7.46 -6.92
N LYS A 14 -17.23 -6.30 -7.01
CA LYS A 14 -17.28 -5.48 -8.23
C LYS A 14 -15.91 -4.86 -8.54
N GLY A 15 -15.20 -4.36 -7.54
CA GLY A 15 -13.86 -3.80 -7.71
C GLY A 15 -12.85 -4.83 -8.20
N LYS A 16 -12.84 -6.03 -7.59
CA LYS A 16 -12.01 -7.15 -8.06
C LYS A 16 -12.31 -7.52 -9.51
N ALA A 17 -13.58 -7.69 -9.84
CA ALA A 17 -13.99 -8.05 -11.21
C ALA A 17 -13.58 -6.99 -12.25
N PHE A 18 -13.70 -5.71 -11.90
CA PHE A 18 -13.26 -4.62 -12.78
C PHE A 18 -11.74 -4.63 -12.96
N LEU A 19 -10.96 -4.79 -11.89
CA LEU A 19 -9.49 -4.80 -11.95
C LEU A 19 -8.97 -5.97 -12.80
N GLU A 20 -9.53 -7.16 -12.63
CA GLU A 20 -9.17 -8.33 -13.45
C GLU A 20 -9.49 -8.12 -14.92
N MET A 21 -10.68 -7.59 -15.24
CA MET A 21 -11.02 -7.21 -16.62
C MET A 21 -10.04 -6.18 -17.16
N ALA A 22 -9.74 -5.14 -16.40
CA ALA A 22 -8.90 -4.05 -16.83
C ALA A 22 -7.46 -4.53 -17.11
N ARG A 23 -6.89 -5.37 -16.23
CA ARG A 23 -5.56 -6.00 -16.42
C ARG A 23 -5.42 -6.70 -17.77
N VAL A 24 -6.44 -7.45 -18.21
CA VAL A 24 -6.43 -8.13 -19.52
C VAL A 24 -6.30 -7.16 -20.70
N PHE A 25 -6.88 -5.96 -20.59
CA PHE A 25 -6.80 -4.94 -21.64
C PHE A 25 -5.50 -4.12 -21.58
N PHE A 26 -4.85 -4.05 -20.42
CA PHE A 26 -3.59 -3.33 -20.25
C PHE A 26 -2.37 -4.20 -20.55
N GLU A 27 -2.42 -5.49 -20.24
CA GLU A 27 -1.38 -6.43 -20.62
C GLU A 27 -1.29 -6.48 -22.15
N ASN A 28 -0.21 -5.87 -22.68
CA ASN A 28 0.15 -5.80 -24.09
C ASN A 28 -0.52 -4.69 -24.93
N SER A 29 -1.11 -3.63 -24.33
CA SER A 29 -1.57 -2.47 -25.10
C SER A 29 -0.67 -1.25 -24.95
N THR A 30 -0.42 -0.54 -26.06
CA THR A 30 0.26 0.78 -26.09
C THR A 30 -0.74 1.94 -26.09
N GLU A 31 -2.03 1.63 -26.27
CA GLU A 31 -3.13 2.59 -26.39
C GLU A 31 -3.71 2.98 -25.04
N ILE A 32 -3.61 2.11 -24.02
CA ILE A 32 -4.19 2.32 -22.70
C ILE A 32 -3.14 2.05 -21.62
N ILE A 33 -2.94 3.04 -20.74
CA ILE A 33 -1.94 2.97 -19.66
C ILE A 33 -2.70 2.85 -18.35
N LEU A 34 -2.41 1.78 -17.59
CA LEU A 34 -2.83 1.68 -16.20
C LEU A 34 -1.86 2.47 -15.33
N ILE A 35 -2.39 3.43 -14.58
CA ILE A 35 -1.65 4.17 -13.57
C ILE A 35 -2.16 3.66 -12.22
N GLU A 36 -1.43 2.72 -11.63
CA GLU A 36 -1.65 2.32 -10.24
C GLU A 36 -0.97 3.37 -9.36
N GLU A 37 -1.76 4.16 -8.64
CA GLU A 37 -1.24 4.90 -7.50
C GLU A 37 -0.96 3.85 -6.43
N GLU A 38 0.29 3.35 -6.36
CA GLU A 38 0.78 2.72 -5.13
C GLU A 38 0.50 3.71 -4.01
N ASP A 39 -0.16 3.22 -2.95
CA ASP A 39 -0.48 3.97 -1.75
C ASP A 39 0.84 4.52 -1.19
N ASN A 40 1.20 5.72 -1.67
CA ASN A 40 2.32 6.48 -1.18
C ASN A 40 1.97 6.73 0.27
N SER A 41 2.54 5.90 1.14
CA SER A 41 2.43 6.03 2.57
C SER A 41 2.47 7.53 2.89
N HIS A 42 1.48 8.03 3.63
CA HIS A 42 1.47 9.43 4.08
C HIS A 42 2.77 9.80 4.84
N TYR A 43 3.54 8.78 5.24
CA TYR A 43 4.81 8.90 5.89
C TYR A 43 5.98 8.94 4.90
N ASN A 44 6.97 9.76 5.22
CA ASN A 44 8.23 9.84 4.49
C ASN A 44 8.83 8.42 4.29
N PRO A 45 9.28 8.05 3.07
CA PRO A 45 9.85 6.73 2.78
C PRO A 45 11.02 6.34 3.70
N ASP A 46 11.88 7.28 4.07
CA ASP A 46 13.02 7.04 4.98
C ASP A 46 12.54 6.70 6.40
N PHE A 47 11.44 7.32 6.83
CA PHE A 47 10.80 6.97 8.10
C PHE A 47 10.26 5.54 8.05
N VAL A 48 9.54 5.17 6.99
CA VAL A 48 9.01 3.81 6.80
C VAL A 48 10.15 2.77 6.77
N ALA A 49 11.24 3.07 6.07
CA ALA A 49 12.41 2.20 5.99
C ALA A 49 13.06 2.00 7.38
N LYS A 50 13.18 3.06 8.17
CA LYS A 50 13.73 3.00 9.54
C LYS A 50 12.86 2.13 10.47
N ILE A 51 11.54 2.26 10.41
CA ILE A 51 10.62 1.43 11.19
C ILE A 51 10.68 -0.04 10.76
N LYS A 52 10.67 -0.32 9.45
CA LYS A 52 10.82 -1.70 8.94
C LYS A 52 12.14 -2.34 9.38
N LYS A 53 13.23 -1.59 9.31
CA LYS A 53 14.54 -2.04 9.82
C LYS A 53 14.49 -2.33 11.31
N ALA A 54 13.90 -1.44 12.09
CA ALA A 54 13.80 -1.61 13.54
C ALA A 54 12.95 -2.83 13.93
N SER A 55 11.88 -3.11 13.18
CA SER A 55 11.02 -4.28 13.34
C SER A 55 11.73 -5.61 13.08
N ALA A 56 12.68 -5.63 12.13
CA ALA A 56 13.40 -6.84 11.75
C ALA A 56 14.64 -7.15 12.62
N GLU A 57 15.08 -6.23 13.48
CA GLU A 57 16.25 -6.41 14.34
C GLU A 57 15.93 -7.32 15.54
N LYS A 58 16.74 -8.39 15.72
CA LYS A 58 16.60 -9.32 16.86
C LYS A 58 16.97 -8.65 18.18
N GLY A 59 16.23 -8.95 19.25
CA GLY A 59 16.47 -8.39 20.59
C GLY A 59 15.71 -7.08 20.86
N ARG A 60 14.76 -6.70 20.00
CA ARG A 60 13.78 -5.66 20.29
C ARG A 60 12.41 -6.28 20.51
N GLU A 61 11.72 -5.79 21.53
CA GLU A 61 10.34 -6.16 21.81
C GLU A 61 9.41 -5.16 21.13
N MET A 62 8.50 -5.69 20.30
CA MET A 62 7.35 -4.95 19.81
C MET A 62 6.32 -4.92 20.94
N ILE A 63 6.28 -3.81 21.67
CA ILE A 63 5.32 -3.61 22.76
C ILE A 63 4.06 -2.99 22.15
N ASN A 64 2.88 -3.44 22.61
CA ASN A 64 1.63 -2.77 22.27
C ASN A 64 1.67 -1.32 22.78
N ALA A 65 1.13 -0.38 21.99
CA ALA A 65 1.09 1.03 22.35
C ALA A 65 0.45 1.28 23.72
N GLU A 66 -0.54 0.46 24.08
CA GLU A 66 -1.23 0.50 25.37
C GLU A 66 -0.29 0.23 26.56
N ASN A 67 0.76 -0.57 26.35
CA ASN A 67 1.68 -1.03 27.39
C ASN A 67 3.00 -0.23 27.39
N LEU A 68 3.16 0.76 26.50
CA LEU A 68 4.40 1.56 26.39
C LEU A 68 4.75 2.26 27.71
N TRP A 69 3.73 2.66 28.47
CA TRP A 69 3.91 3.38 29.73
C TRP A 69 4.34 2.49 30.89
N GLU A 70 4.11 1.18 30.81
CA GLU A 70 4.48 0.21 31.85
C GLU A 70 5.99 0.06 32.00
N SER A 71 6.76 0.48 30.99
CA SER A 71 8.22 0.39 30.97
C SER A 71 8.95 1.64 31.50
N ILE A 72 8.24 2.65 32.00
CA ILE A 72 8.79 3.94 32.47
C ILE A 72 8.79 4.07 34.01
N GLU A 73 8.42 3.02 34.75
CA GLU A 73 8.54 3.00 36.23
C GLU A 73 9.96 2.80 36.76
#